data_AF-A0AA51DZ93-F1
#
_entry.id   AF-A0AA51DZ93-F1
#
_cell.length_a   1.000
_cell.length_b   1.000
_cell.length_c   1.000
_cell.angle_alpha   90.00
_cell.angle_beta   90.00
_cell.angle_gamma   90.00
#
_symmetry.space_group_name_H-M   'P 1'
#
loop_
_entity.id
_entity.type
_entity.pdbx_description
1 polymer ?
#
loop_
_entity_poly.entity_id
_entity_poly.type
_entity_poly.pdbx_seq_one_letter_code
_entity_poly.pdbx_strand_id
1 'polypeptide(L)'
;MLQTSNYSLNKPEQTDVVNIDDINGNMDIIDAEIKKVNDNKVEKVSGKGLSSNDYTATEKNKLAGIAEKANNYVHPSTHPASMITGLPSSLPANGGNADTVDGKHATDFVYAATIATSNLDTTYKAGRYGFATGTTGAPCSYGVCDVIVGPYSDTYNGSSNWIWQIAYNVDAGVSYIRNKVNTDAWSAWTQLSGASPILITGSDLNGIAGTVRVLPRDSSIINDPNFGYPYVTQITESVASSIGLSWNWFYIQYFRHYNNDGFGAQLAIGLNAGNVMYIRTSNSFTWNSWRAITPLYGNYDMTPGVTELAEGNVYYMYE
;
A
#
# COMPACT_ATOMS: atom_id res chain seq x y z
N MET A 1 -98.98 -71.51 8.99
CA MET A 1 -99.00 -70.06 8.70
C MET A 1 -97.70 -69.60 8.08
N LEU A 2 -97.74 -69.45 6.76
CA LEU A 2 -96.72 -68.73 5.99
C LEU A 2 -96.86 -67.23 6.25
N GLN A 3 -95.78 -66.44 6.14
CA GLN A 3 -95.81 -64.98 6.31
C GLN A 3 -95.47 -64.22 5.02
N THR A 4 -95.78 -62.92 4.96
CA THR A 4 -95.24 -62.00 3.93
C THR A 4 -93.77 -61.67 4.21
N SER A 5 -93.01 -61.32 3.18
CA SER A 5 -91.55 -61.15 3.28
C SER A 5 -91.11 -59.83 3.92
N ASN A 6 -91.92 -58.78 3.78
CA ASN A 6 -91.49 -57.43 4.15
C ASN A 6 -91.92 -57.05 5.56
N TYR A 7 -93.14 -57.43 5.95
CA TYR A 7 -93.77 -57.03 7.21
C TYR A 7 -94.25 -58.23 8.02
N SER A 8 -93.83 -59.44 7.64
CA SER A 8 -94.14 -60.69 8.37
C SER A 8 -95.63 -60.90 8.66
N LEU A 9 -96.52 -60.47 7.76
CA LEU A 9 -97.96 -60.60 7.92
C LEU A 9 -98.37 -62.06 7.74
N ASN A 10 -99.22 -62.59 8.61
CA ASN A 10 -99.74 -63.95 8.55
C ASN A 10 -100.57 -64.15 7.27
N LYS A 11 -100.28 -65.20 6.50
CA LYS A 11 -101.04 -65.60 5.30
C LYS A 11 -101.93 -66.80 5.62
N PRO A 12 -103.23 -66.74 5.29
CA PRO A 12 -104.09 -67.91 5.41
C PRO A 12 -103.75 -68.95 4.35
N GLU A 13 -103.77 -70.23 4.73
CA GLU A 13 -103.67 -71.38 3.84
C GLU A 13 -105.08 -71.79 3.36
N GLN A 14 -105.20 -72.54 2.25
CA GLN A 14 -106.51 -72.90 1.67
C GLN A 14 -107.41 -73.69 2.62
N THR A 15 -106.83 -74.34 3.62
CA THR A 15 -107.52 -75.14 4.64
C THR A 15 -107.74 -74.42 5.96
N ASP A 16 -107.25 -73.18 6.10
CA ASP A 16 -107.31 -72.44 7.37
C ASP A 16 -108.72 -71.87 7.60
N VAL A 17 -109.23 -72.04 8.82
CA VAL A 17 -110.42 -71.31 9.28
C VAL A 17 -109.97 -69.89 9.67
N VAL A 18 -110.68 -68.88 9.16
CA VAL A 18 -110.34 -67.47 9.41
C VAL A 18 -110.34 -67.16 10.91
N ASN A 19 -109.20 -66.72 11.44
CA ASN A 19 -109.03 -66.25 12.81
C ASN A 19 -108.97 -64.72 12.86
N ILE A 20 -109.81 -64.12 13.70
CA ILE A 20 -109.89 -62.66 13.84
C ILE A 20 -108.64 -62.06 14.47
N ASP A 21 -107.96 -62.80 15.36
CA ASP A 21 -106.76 -62.33 16.04
C ASP A 21 -105.59 -62.16 15.05
N ASP A 22 -105.48 -63.07 14.08
CA ASP A 22 -104.48 -63.00 13.01
C ASP A 22 -104.73 -61.83 12.06
N ILE A 23 -106.00 -61.52 11.80
CA ILE A 23 -106.39 -60.35 10.99
C ILE A 23 -106.03 -59.06 11.73
N ASN A 24 -106.41 -58.95 13.00
CA ASN A 24 -106.13 -57.76 13.81
C ASN A 24 -104.62 -57.53 13.96
N GLY A 25 -103.85 -58.58 14.23
CA GLY A 25 -102.39 -58.47 14.29
C GLY A 25 -101.76 -57.98 12.99
N ASN A 26 -102.23 -58.46 11.84
CA ASN A 26 -101.78 -57.96 10.54
C ASN A 26 -102.17 -56.49 10.30
N MET A 27 -103.38 -56.09 10.69
CA MET A 27 -103.85 -54.71 10.56
C MET A 27 -103.03 -53.75 11.42
N ASP A 28 -102.70 -54.12 12.65
CA ASP A 28 -101.85 -53.33 13.54
C ASP A 28 -100.45 -53.13 12.96
N ILE A 29 -99.87 -54.17 12.35
CA ILE A 29 -98.56 -54.09 11.68
C ILE A 29 -98.64 -53.14 10.48
N ILE A 30 -99.67 -53.27 9.64
CA ILE A 30 -99.85 -52.42 8.46
C ILE A 30 -100.00 -50.95 8.87
N ASP A 31 -100.83 -50.66 9.87
CA ASP A 31 -101.04 -49.29 10.37
C ASP A 31 -99.75 -48.66 10.89
N ALA A 32 -98.98 -49.41 11.69
CA ALA A 32 -97.71 -48.95 12.23
C ALA A 32 -96.68 -48.64 11.13
N GLU A 33 -96.56 -49.50 10.11
CA GLU A 33 -95.60 -49.30 9.02
C GLU A 33 -96.03 -48.17 8.07
N ILE A 34 -97.32 -48.03 7.77
CA ILE A 34 -97.84 -46.89 7.02
C ILE A 34 -97.54 -45.58 7.74
N LYS A 35 -97.74 -45.54 9.06
CA LYS A 35 -97.42 -44.36 9.88
C LYS A 35 -95.92 -44.04 9.82
N LYS A 36 -95.04 -45.03 9.96
CA LYS A 36 -93.57 -44.82 9.87
C LYS A 36 -93.16 -44.24 8.52
N VAL A 37 -93.73 -44.73 7.42
CA VAL A 37 -93.44 -44.21 6.08
C VAL A 37 -93.90 -42.75 5.98
N ASN A 38 -95.08 -42.42 6.51
CA ASN A 38 -95.61 -41.07 6.48
C ASN A 38 -94.81 -40.09 7.35
N ASP A 39 -94.36 -40.52 8.54
CA ASP A 39 -93.53 -39.70 9.44
C ASP A 39 -92.13 -39.42 8.85
N ASN A 40 -91.58 -40.36 8.07
CA ASN A 40 -90.26 -40.21 7.42
C ASN A 40 -90.34 -39.58 6.03
N LYS A 41 -91.55 -39.39 5.49
CA LYS A 41 -91.74 -38.78 4.18
C LYS A 41 -91.46 -37.29 4.27
N VAL A 42 -90.58 -36.82 3.39
CA VAL A 42 -90.41 -35.39 3.13
C VAL A 42 -91.35 -35.00 1.98
N GLU A 43 -92.30 -34.10 2.26
CA GLU A 43 -93.22 -33.61 1.23
C GLU A 43 -92.49 -32.76 0.19
N LYS A 44 -92.81 -32.99 -1.09
CA LYS A 44 -92.24 -32.20 -2.19
C LYS A 44 -92.94 -30.84 -2.26
N VAL A 45 -92.15 -29.77 -2.26
CA VAL A 45 -92.64 -28.42 -2.57
C VAL A 45 -92.45 -28.14 -4.06
N SER A 46 -93.47 -27.56 -4.71
CA SER A 46 -93.40 -27.18 -6.13
C SER A 46 -92.21 -26.24 -6.39
N GLY A 47 -91.39 -26.56 -7.40
CA GLY A 47 -90.19 -25.79 -7.74
C GLY A 47 -88.93 -26.12 -6.93
N LYS A 48 -88.97 -27.12 -6.02
CA LYS A 48 -87.79 -27.59 -5.27
C LYS A 48 -87.44 -29.05 -5.55
N GLY A 49 -86.16 -29.38 -5.44
CA GLY A 49 -85.66 -30.76 -5.45
C GLY A 49 -85.71 -31.37 -4.05
N LEU A 50 -85.82 -32.70 -3.93
CA LEU A 50 -85.85 -33.41 -2.63
C LEU A 50 -84.43 -33.63 -2.04
N SER A 51 -83.43 -32.87 -2.47
CA SER A 51 -82.01 -33.11 -2.16
C SER A 51 -81.51 -32.31 -0.95
N SER A 52 -80.41 -32.76 -0.35
CA SER A 52 -79.73 -32.14 0.81
C SER A 52 -79.24 -30.70 0.63
N ASN A 53 -79.34 -30.12 -0.56
CA ASN A 53 -78.70 -28.85 -0.93
C ASN A 53 -79.70 -27.69 -1.13
N ASP A 54 -80.84 -27.72 -0.41
CA ASP A 54 -81.76 -26.59 -0.38
C ASP A 54 -81.18 -25.43 0.45
N TYR A 55 -80.56 -24.46 -0.23
CA TYR A 55 -80.18 -23.19 0.39
C TYR A 55 -81.38 -22.48 0.99
N THR A 56 -81.19 -21.90 2.17
CA THR A 56 -82.19 -21.01 2.80
C THR A 56 -82.48 -19.81 1.90
N ALA A 57 -83.63 -19.17 2.08
CA ALA A 57 -83.97 -17.94 1.34
C ALA A 57 -82.90 -16.85 1.54
N THR A 58 -82.33 -16.76 2.75
CA THR A 58 -81.23 -15.85 3.08
C THR A 58 -79.97 -16.14 2.27
N GLU A 59 -79.57 -17.41 2.14
CA GLU A 59 -78.39 -17.79 1.36
C GLU A 59 -78.62 -17.58 -0.13
N LYS A 60 -79.81 -17.89 -0.66
CA LYS A 60 -80.16 -17.59 -2.05
C LYS A 60 -80.10 -16.10 -2.35
N ASN A 61 -80.63 -15.26 -1.46
CA ASN A 61 -80.57 -13.81 -1.63
C ASN A 61 -79.13 -13.28 -1.56
N LYS A 62 -78.30 -13.83 -0.67
CA LYS A 62 -76.87 -13.50 -0.62
C LYS A 62 -76.15 -13.88 -1.91
N LEU A 63 -76.39 -15.07 -2.44
CA LEU A 63 -75.76 -15.56 -3.68
C LEU A 63 -76.24 -14.80 -4.91
N ALA A 64 -77.54 -14.48 -4.98
CA ALA A 64 -78.12 -13.73 -6.10
C ALA A 64 -77.57 -12.29 -6.23
N GLY A 65 -77.06 -11.71 -5.13
CA GLY A 65 -76.42 -10.40 -5.13
C GLY A 65 -74.95 -10.39 -5.57
N ILE A 66 -74.32 -11.56 -5.74
CA ILE A 66 -72.92 -11.65 -6.17
C ILE A 66 -72.89 -11.62 -7.70
N ALA A 67 -72.41 -10.52 -8.26
CA ALA A 67 -72.18 -10.43 -9.70
C ALA A 67 -71.17 -11.49 -10.17
N GLU A 68 -71.35 -11.98 -11.39
CA GLU A 68 -70.39 -12.89 -12.00
C GLU A 68 -68.99 -12.24 -11.96
N LYS A 69 -68.00 -12.94 -11.37
CA LYS A 69 -66.63 -12.44 -11.16
C LYS A 69 -66.45 -11.34 -10.11
N ALA A 70 -67.30 -11.25 -9.07
CA ALA A 70 -67.20 -10.24 -8.00
C ALA A 70 -65.83 -10.10 -7.28
N ASN A 71 -64.84 -10.99 -7.52
CA ASN A 71 -63.46 -10.89 -7.01
C ASN A 71 -62.38 -11.02 -8.11
N ASN A 72 -62.68 -10.76 -9.38
CA ASN A 72 -61.71 -10.91 -10.46
C ASN A 72 -60.77 -9.69 -10.55
N TYR A 73 -59.76 -9.65 -9.68
CA TYR A 73 -58.65 -8.70 -9.80
C TYR A 73 -57.67 -9.16 -10.88
N VAL A 74 -57.51 -8.36 -11.94
CA VAL A 74 -56.48 -8.56 -12.97
C VAL A 74 -55.42 -7.49 -12.77
N HIS A 75 -54.19 -7.91 -12.46
CA HIS A 75 -53.08 -6.97 -12.29
C HIS A 75 -52.77 -6.25 -13.63
N PRO A 76 -52.61 -4.92 -13.64
CA PRO A 76 -52.26 -4.20 -14.86
C PRO A 76 -50.85 -4.57 -15.33
N SER A 77 -50.57 -4.52 -16.64
CA SER A 77 -49.24 -4.80 -17.18
C SER A 77 -48.18 -3.78 -16.76
N THR A 78 -48.62 -2.58 -16.34
CA THR A 78 -47.77 -1.48 -15.88
C THR A 78 -48.49 -0.67 -14.81
N HIS A 79 -47.75 -0.14 -13.85
CA HIS A 79 -48.22 0.86 -12.90
C HIS A 79 -47.16 1.94 -12.73
N PRO A 80 -47.53 3.17 -12.34
CA PRO A 80 -46.55 4.19 -12.00
C PRO A 80 -45.73 3.76 -10.79
N ALA A 81 -44.47 4.21 -10.73
CA ALA A 81 -43.57 3.92 -9.60
C ALA A 81 -44.13 4.44 -8.27
N SER A 82 -44.96 5.49 -8.29
CA SER A 82 -45.63 6.06 -7.11
C SER A 82 -46.53 5.08 -6.35
N MET A 83 -46.88 3.93 -6.94
CA MET A 83 -47.62 2.86 -6.25
C MET A 83 -46.74 2.00 -5.35
N ILE A 84 -45.41 2.09 -5.47
CA ILE A 84 -44.45 1.33 -4.66
C ILE A 84 -44.07 2.19 -3.46
N THR A 85 -44.39 1.73 -2.25
CA THR A 85 -43.90 2.33 -1.01
C THR A 85 -42.48 1.87 -0.72
N GLY A 86 -41.67 2.73 -0.09
CA GLY A 86 -40.27 2.40 0.24
C GLY A 86 -39.27 2.56 -0.91
N LEU A 87 -39.64 3.26 -1.99
CA LEU A 87 -38.66 3.68 -2.99
C LEU A 87 -37.59 4.60 -2.37
N PRO A 88 -36.31 4.46 -2.77
CA PRO A 88 -35.27 5.40 -2.36
C PRO A 88 -35.57 6.80 -2.89
N SER A 89 -35.17 7.83 -2.15
CA SER A 89 -35.40 9.24 -2.51
C SER A 89 -34.58 9.71 -3.72
N SER A 90 -33.59 8.92 -4.16
CA SER A 90 -32.80 9.15 -5.37
C SER A 90 -32.37 7.83 -6.00
N LEU A 91 -32.19 7.84 -7.32
CA LEU A 91 -31.58 6.74 -8.06
C LEU A 91 -30.16 7.14 -8.54
N PRO A 92 -29.20 6.22 -8.50
CA PRO A 92 -29.35 4.83 -8.09
C PRO A 92 -29.51 4.65 -6.57
N ALA A 93 -30.28 3.63 -6.16
CA ALA A 93 -30.36 3.18 -4.77
C ALA A 93 -28.95 2.87 -4.28
N ASN A 94 -28.38 3.73 -3.41
CA ASN A 94 -27.15 3.49 -2.65
C ASN A 94 -26.02 2.66 -3.32
N GLY A 95 -25.76 2.88 -4.60
CA GLY A 95 -24.55 2.37 -5.28
C GLY A 95 -24.70 1.63 -6.60
N GLY A 96 -25.84 1.74 -7.27
CA GLY A 96 -26.07 1.14 -8.59
C GLY A 96 -25.33 1.78 -9.79
N ASN A 97 -24.43 2.73 -9.58
CA ASN A 97 -23.33 2.98 -10.51
C ASN A 97 -22.02 2.90 -9.71
N ALA A 98 -20.94 2.47 -10.34
CA ALA A 98 -19.65 2.15 -9.72
C ALA A 98 -18.88 3.37 -9.12
N ASP A 99 -19.61 4.38 -8.64
CA ASP A 99 -19.12 5.63 -8.08
C ASP A 99 -19.01 5.60 -6.53
N THR A 100 -19.30 4.46 -5.91
CA THR A 100 -19.37 4.28 -4.45
C THR A 100 -18.03 4.12 -3.77
N VAL A 101 -17.10 5.00 -4.07
CA VAL A 101 -15.97 5.27 -3.20
C VAL A 101 -16.20 6.64 -2.57
N ASP A 102 -17.34 6.82 -1.91
CA ASP A 102 -17.75 8.06 -1.23
C ASP A 102 -17.67 9.32 -2.13
N GLY A 103 -18.03 9.18 -3.41
CA GLY A 103 -17.97 10.28 -4.39
C GLY A 103 -16.56 10.55 -4.94
N LYS A 104 -15.63 9.59 -4.81
CA LYS A 104 -14.32 9.63 -5.46
C LYS A 104 -14.34 8.83 -6.76
N HIS A 105 -13.95 9.47 -7.85
CA HIS A 105 -13.78 8.81 -9.14
C HIS A 105 -12.40 8.14 -9.24
N ALA A 106 -12.17 7.31 -10.27
CA ALA A 106 -10.86 6.70 -10.56
C ALA A 106 -9.71 7.74 -10.62
N THR A 107 -10.02 8.98 -11.01
CA THR A 107 -9.11 10.15 -11.00
C THR A 107 -8.58 10.51 -9.62
N ASP A 108 -9.25 10.08 -8.54
CA ASP A 108 -8.87 10.36 -7.16
C ASP A 108 -7.98 9.29 -6.53
N PHE A 109 -7.80 8.14 -7.18
CA PHE A 109 -7.02 7.02 -6.64
C PHE A 109 -5.56 7.05 -7.08
N VAL A 110 -5.28 7.52 -8.29
CA VAL A 110 -3.94 7.80 -8.80
C VAL A 110 -4.07 8.85 -9.91
N TYR A 111 -3.62 10.08 -9.66
CA TYR A 111 -3.41 11.04 -10.75
C TYR A 111 -2.25 10.54 -11.62
N ALA A 112 -2.56 9.76 -12.66
CA ALA A 112 -1.62 9.45 -13.74
C ALA A 112 -1.34 10.69 -14.62
N ALA A 113 -2.22 11.69 -14.57
CA ALA A 113 -2.01 13.00 -15.18
C ALA A 113 -1.57 13.99 -14.11
N THR A 114 -0.28 14.28 -14.09
CA THR A 114 0.38 15.25 -13.23
C THR A 114 -0.42 16.57 -13.10
N ILE A 115 -0.77 17.00 -11.88
CA ILE A 115 -1.43 18.31 -11.67
C ILE A 115 -0.40 19.40 -11.96
N ALA A 116 -0.65 20.25 -12.96
CA ALA A 116 0.26 21.36 -13.28
C ALA A 116 0.32 22.36 -12.11
N THR A 117 1.52 22.74 -11.69
CA THR A 117 1.74 23.79 -10.69
C THR A 117 2.58 24.92 -11.27
N SER A 118 2.18 26.16 -10.98
CA SER A 118 2.94 27.36 -11.31
C SER A 118 3.97 27.73 -10.25
N ASN A 119 3.88 27.15 -9.04
CA ASN A 119 4.78 27.47 -7.94
C ASN A 119 4.92 26.29 -6.96
N LEU A 120 6.10 25.67 -6.92
CA LEU A 120 6.41 24.59 -5.99
C LEU A 120 6.60 25.09 -4.54
N ASP A 121 6.96 26.35 -4.33
CA ASP A 121 7.15 26.90 -2.98
C ASP A 121 5.84 26.99 -2.19
N THR A 122 4.71 27.06 -2.88
CA THR A 122 3.35 27.14 -2.31
C THR A 122 2.50 25.90 -2.59
N THR A 123 3.09 24.85 -3.19
CA THR A 123 2.39 23.58 -3.42
C THR A 123 2.43 22.76 -2.13
N TYR A 124 1.40 22.93 -1.30
CA TYR A 124 1.36 22.39 0.06
C TYR A 124 0.55 21.10 0.22
N LYS A 125 -0.25 20.72 -0.75
CA LYS A 125 -1.04 19.49 -0.70
C LYS A 125 -0.23 18.31 -1.21
N ALA A 126 -0.27 17.19 -0.51
CA ALA A 126 0.37 15.95 -0.89
C ALA A 126 -0.16 15.47 -2.25
N GLY A 127 0.75 14.95 -3.09
CA GLY A 127 0.42 14.53 -4.44
C GLY A 127 1.57 14.67 -5.42
N ARG A 128 1.31 14.40 -6.69
CA ARG A 128 2.28 14.47 -7.78
C ARG A 128 1.98 15.65 -8.71
N TYR A 129 2.95 16.56 -8.82
CA TYR A 129 2.79 17.84 -9.50
C TYR A 129 3.78 18.03 -10.63
N GLY A 130 3.37 18.74 -11.66
CA GLY A 130 4.10 18.88 -12.90
C GLY A 130 4.58 20.29 -12.99
N PHE A 131 5.85 20.46 -13.30
CA PHE A 131 6.45 21.77 -13.43
C PHE A 131 7.14 21.88 -14.78
N ALA A 132 7.14 23.10 -15.30
CA ALA A 132 7.68 23.46 -16.59
C ALA A 132 8.56 24.71 -16.45
N THR A 133 9.17 25.14 -17.55
CA THR A 133 10.07 26.29 -17.53
C THR A 133 9.34 27.50 -16.96
N GLY A 134 9.93 28.12 -15.93
CA GLY A 134 9.36 29.29 -15.26
C GLY A 134 8.47 28.97 -14.05
N THR A 135 8.24 27.69 -13.70
CA THR A 135 7.60 27.34 -12.42
C THR A 135 8.47 27.83 -11.25
N THR A 136 7.91 28.69 -10.40
CA THR A 136 8.61 29.23 -9.23
C THR A 136 9.02 28.11 -8.27
N GLY A 137 10.23 28.20 -7.74
CA GLY A 137 10.74 27.23 -6.76
C GLY A 137 11.16 25.88 -7.35
N ALA A 138 11.08 25.67 -8.66
CA ALA A 138 11.52 24.44 -9.31
C ALA A 138 13.06 24.36 -9.42
N PRO A 139 13.67 23.19 -9.19
CA PRO A 139 15.12 23.01 -9.28
C PRO A 139 15.62 22.85 -10.73
N CYS A 140 14.73 22.61 -11.68
CA CYS A 140 15.04 22.45 -13.10
C CYS A 140 13.87 22.88 -14.00
N SER A 141 14.11 22.92 -15.31
CA SER A 141 13.14 23.42 -16.29
C SER A 141 11.90 22.54 -16.44
N TYR A 142 12.05 21.23 -16.56
CA TYR A 142 10.91 20.32 -16.71
C TYR A 142 11.03 19.16 -15.76
N GLY A 143 9.90 18.72 -15.23
CA GLY A 143 9.87 17.55 -14.38
C GLY A 143 8.56 17.34 -13.65
N VAL A 144 8.65 16.39 -12.71
CA VAL A 144 7.55 16.02 -11.82
C VAL A 144 8.05 16.11 -10.40
N CYS A 145 7.25 16.65 -9.49
CA CYS A 145 7.54 16.76 -8.07
C CYS A 145 6.53 15.95 -7.25
N ASP A 146 7.04 15.01 -6.46
CA ASP A 146 6.25 14.34 -5.42
C ASP A 146 6.26 15.20 -4.16
N VAL A 147 5.08 15.53 -3.66
CA VAL A 147 4.86 16.30 -2.45
C VAL A 147 4.44 15.38 -1.31
N ILE A 148 5.37 15.29 -0.37
CA ILE A 148 5.41 14.65 0.94
C ILE A 148 4.75 15.42 2.08
N VAL A 149 3.60 15.08 2.66
CA VAL A 149 3.10 15.80 3.87
C VAL A 149 2.80 14.84 5.01
N GLY A 150 3.15 15.22 6.24
CA GLY A 150 2.79 14.49 7.44
C GLY A 150 2.97 15.32 8.72
N PRO A 151 2.68 14.78 9.92
CA PRO A 151 2.30 13.38 10.14
C PRO A 151 0.80 13.08 9.99
N TYR A 152 -0.12 14.06 10.10
CA TYR A 152 -1.56 13.79 10.25
C TYR A 152 -2.46 14.55 9.25
N SER A 153 -1.91 15.14 8.19
CA SER A 153 -2.66 15.88 7.19
C SER A 153 -2.06 15.66 5.80
N ASP A 154 -2.91 15.75 4.78
CA ASP A 154 -2.49 15.78 3.38
C ASP A 154 -2.06 17.19 2.95
N THR A 155 -2.18 18.21 3.81
CA THR A 155 -1.89 19.61 3.45
C THR A 155 -0.98 20.24 4.50
N TYR A 156 0.15 20.77 4.03
CA TYR A 156 1.07 21.51 4.87
C TYR A 156 0.46 22.85 5.30
N ASN A 157 0.60 23.19 6.58
CA ASN A 157 -0.10 24.30 7.24
C ASN A 157 0.82 25.18 8.10
N GLY A 158 2.12 24.86 8.16
CA GLY A 158 3.09 25.62 8.94
C GLY A 158 3.07 25.38 10.45
N SER A 159 2.32 24.40 10.96
CA SER A 159 2.17 24.17 12.40
C SER A 159 2.00 22.68 12.71
N SER A 160 2.92 22.14 13.51
CA SER A 160 2.92 20.73 13.92
C SER A 160 2.87 19.74 12.75
N ASN A 161 3.48 20.10 11.62
CA ASN A 161 3.61 19.26 10.44
C ASN A 161 4.90 19.55 9.66
N TRP A 162 5.14 18.73 8.65
CA TRP A 162 6.31 18.81 7.79
C TRP A 162 5.91 18.55 6.34
N ILE A 163 6.73 19.08 5.44
CA ILE A 163 6.59 18.89 4.01
C ILE A 163 7.93 18.55 3.37
N TRP A 164 7.92 17.57 2.48
CA TRP A 164 9.04 17.12 1.68
C TRP A 164 8.68 17.25 0.21
N GLN A 165 9.65 17.62 -0.61
CA GLN A 165 9.49 17.66 -2.06
C GLN A 165 10.63 16.90 -2.71
N ILE A 166 10.28 15.99 -3.62
CA ILE A 166 11.23 15.22 -4.43
C ILE A 166 10.91 15.51 -5.89
N ALA A 167 11.81 16.21 -6.59
CA ALA A 167 11.65 16.59 -7.99
C ALA A 167 12.49 15.67 -8.89
N TYR A 168 11.86 15.10 -9.91
CA TYR A 168 12.48 14.27 -10.93
C TYR A 168 12.58 15.08 -12.22
N ASN A 169 13.80 15.28 -12.71
CA ASN A 169 14.07 15.95 -13.97
C ASN A 169 13.83 14.97 -15.13
N VAL A 170 13.08 15.42 -16.16
CA VAL A 170 12.82 14.59 -17.35
C VAL A 170 13.97 14.62 -18.37
N ASP A 171 14.79 15.66 -18.38
CA ASP A 171 15.82 15.91 -19.40
C ASP A 171 17.20 15.31 -19.02
N ALA A 172 17.49 15.20 -17.72
CA ALA A 172 18.85 14.89 -17.23
C ALA A 172 18.97 13.63 -16.36
N GLY A 173 17.86 12.94 -16.05
CA GLY A 173 17.89 11.75 -15.18
C GLY A 173 18.34 12.05 -13.74
N VAL A 174 18.22 13.31 -13.31
CA VAL A 174 18.62 13.81 -11.99
C VAL A 174 17.39 13.98 -11.11
N SER A 175 17.50 13.63 -9.84
CA SER A 175 16.49 13.91 -8.83
C SER A 175 17.00 14.90 -7.79
N TYR A 176 16.11 15.74 -7.27
CA TYR A 176 16.38 16.73 -6.22
C TYR A 176 15.44 16.52 -5.04
N ILE A 177 15.89 16.88 -3.85
CA ILE A 177 15.10 16.84 -2.61
C ILE A 177 15.22 18.15 -1.84
N ARG A 178 14.13 18.56 -1.21
CA ARG A 178 14.11 19.61 -0.17
C ARG A 178 13.00 19.35 0.84
N ASN A 179 13.06 20.02 1.98
CA ASN A 179 12.05 19.90 3.01
C ASN A 179 11.84 21.21 3.79
N LYS A 180 10.77 21.22 4.58
CA LYS A 180 10.41 22.30 5.51
C LYS A 180 9.59 21.70 6.67
N VAL A 181 9.76 22.22 7.88
CA VAL A 181 9.10 21.73 9.11
C VAL A 181 8.49 22.92 9.86
N ASN A 182 7.27 22.77 10.39
CA ASN A 182 6.58 23.83 11.12
C ASN A 182 6.67 25.17 10.37
N THR A 183 7.19 26.24 10.95
CA THR A 183 7.29 27.56 10.30
C THR A 183 8.60 27.82 9.56
N ASP A 184 9.49 26.83 9.45
CA ASP A 184 10.84 27.03 8.91
C ASP A 184 10.84 27.51 7.46
N ALA A 185 11.97 28.02 6.96
CA ALA A 185 12.13 28.26 5.52
C ALA A 185 12.28 26.92 4.77
N TRP A 186 12.08 26.95 3.44
CA TRP A 186 12.46 25.80 2.61
C TRP A 186 13.97 25.58 2.69
N SER A 187 14.39 24.33 2.86
CA SER A 187 15.79 23.99 2.60
C SER A 187 16.13 24.27 1.14
N ALA A 188 17.42 24.50 0.86
CA ALA A 188 17.89 24.48 -0.52
C ALA A 188 17.61 23.11 -1.16
N TRP A 189 17.38 23.10 -2.47
CA TRP A 189 17.31 21.86 -3.24
C TRP A 189 18.66 21.15 -3.23
N THR A 190 18.65 19.87 -2.88
CA THR A 190 19.83 19.01 -2.86
C THR A 190 19.68 17.90 -3.90
N GLN A 191 20.69 17.67 -4.72
CA GLN A 191 20.67 16.62 -5.73
C GLN A 191 20.88 15.23 -5.09
N LEU A 192 20.02 14.25 -5.43
CA LEU A 192 20.06 12.87 -4.90
C LEU A 192 20.89 11.91 -5.76
N SER A 193 20.96 12.13 -7.07
CA SER A 193 21.69 11.27 -8.00
C SER A 193 22.17 12.07 -9.22
N GLY A 194 23.44 11.91 -9.59
CA GLY A 194 24.00 12.50 -10.82
C GLY A 194 25.34 13.24 -10.68
N ALA A 195 25.94 13.33 -9.50
CA ALA A 195 27.38 13.58 -9.44
C ALA A 195 28.09 12.25 -9.72
N SER A 196 28.50 12.00 -10.97
CA SER A 196 29.70 11.18 -11.18
C SER A 196 30.76 11.69 -10.20
N PRO A 197 31.52 10.84 -9.50
CA PRO A 197 32.66 11.35 -8.74
C PRO A 197 33.52 12.16 -9.71
N ILE A 198 33.60 13.48 -9.49
CA ILE A 198 34.37 14.36 -10.36
C ILE A 198 35.83 13.89 -10.28
N LEU A 199 36.34 13.34 -11.38
CA LEU A 199 37.78 13.23 -11.61
C LEU A 199 38.29 14.65 -11.86
N ILE A 200 38.68 15.35 -10.79
CA ILE A 200 39.25 16.69 -10.90
C ILE A 200 40.69 16.56 -11.41
N THR A 201 40.95 17.00 -12.64
CA THR A 201 42.29 17.37 -13.08
C THR A 201 42.55 18.83 -12.74
N GLY A 202 43.51 19.09 -11.82
CA GLY A 202 44.24 20.33 -11.53
C GLY A 202 43.60 21.73 -11.59
N SER A 203 42.84 22.08 -12.63
CA SER A 203 42.38 23.45 -12.91
C SER A 203 41.02 23.82 -12.31
N ASP A 204 40.18 22.85 -11.93
CA ASP A 204 38.77 23.10 -11.57
C ASP A 204 38.49 23.29 -10.06
N LEU A 205 39.52 23.46 -9.23
CA LEU A 205 39.36 23.55 -7.77
C LEU A 205 38.76 24.88 -7.28
N ASN A 206 38.90 25.96 -8.05
CA ASN A 206 38.51 27.30 -7.58
C ASN A 206 36.99 27.58 -7.58
N GLY A 207 36.16 26.65 -8.07
CA GLY A 207 34.72 26.84 -8.23
C GLY A 207 33.83 25.89 -7.41
N ILE A 208 34.39 24.95 -6.64
CA ILE A 208 33.59 23.89 -5.99
C ILE A 208 33.30 24.28 -4.53
N ALA A 209 32.04 24.57 -4.22
CA ALA A 209 31.55 24.73 -2.84
C ALA A 209 31.22 23.34 -2.25
N GLY A 210 32.12 22.79 -1.43
CA GLY A 210 31.90 21.54 -0.69
C GLY A 210 33.19 20.86 -0.21
N THR A 211 33.08 19.89 0.70
CA THR A 211 34.22 19.10 1.16
C THR A 211 34.62 18.09 0.07
N VAL A 212 35.53 18.49 -0.80
CA VAL A 212 36.10 17.60 -1.83
C VAL A 212 37.25 16.79 -1.20
N ARG A 213 37.11 15.47 -1.11
CA ARG A 213 38.23 14.58 -0.76
C ARG A 213 39.02 14.25 -2.02
N VAL A 214 39.84 15.21 -2.46
CA VAL A 214 40.83 14.96 -3.51
C VAL A 214 41.94 14.10 -2.93
N LEU A 215 42.33 13.01 -3.60
CA LEU A 215 43.63 12.36 -3.40
C LEU A 215 44.61 13.09 -4.32
N PRO A 216 45.35 14.11 -3.87
CA PRO A 216 46.03 15.00 -4.79
C PRO A 216 47.26 14.29 -5.33
N ARG A 217 47.45 14.21 -6.66
CA ARG A 217 48.78 14.07 -7.27
C ARG A 217 49.38 15.46 -7.42
N ASP A 218 49.34 16.25 -6.35
CA ASP A 218 49.89 17.60 -6.29
C ASP A 218 51.17 17.52 -5.48
N SER A 219 52.31 17.84 -6.11
CA SER A 219 53.59 17.82 -5.42
C SER A 219 53.81 19.03 -4.51
N SER A 220 53.00 20.10 -4.64
CA SER A 220 53.16 21.34 -3.88
C SER A 220 52.77 21.21 -2.41
N ILE A 221 51.91 20.24 -2.07
CA ILE A 221 51.51 19.96 -0.67
C ILE A 221 52.53 19.08 0.06
N ILE A 222 53.48 18.49 -0.68
CA ILE A 222 54.51 17.64 -0.11
C ILE A 222 55.54 18.54 0.54
N ASN A 223 55.86 18.25 1.81
CA ASN A 223 56.69 19.10 2.64
C ASN A 223 56.12 20.46 2.98
N ASP A 224 54.84 20.74 2.70
CA ASP A 224 54.19 21.94 3.23
C ASP A 224 53.73 21.68 4.67
N PRO A 225 54.46 22.18 5.69
CA PRO A 225 54.09 22.00 7.09
C PRO A 225 52.82 22.80 7.48
N ASN A 226 52.36 23.72 6.63
CA ASN A 226 51.11 24.46 6.83
C ASN A 226 49.89 23.76 6.21
N PHE A 227 50.09 22.66 5.49
CA PHE A 227 48.98 21.96 4.85
C PHE A 227 48.03 21.37 5.91
N GLY A 228 46.79 21.85 5.90
CA GLY A 228 45.84 21.69 7.00
C GLY A 228 45.22 20.29 7.17
N TYR A 229 45.57 19.30 6.37
CA TYR A 229 44.88 18.01 6.38
C TYR A 229 45.84 16.82 6.18
N PRO A 230 45.57 15.66 6.80
CA PRO A 230 46.27 14.43 6.44
C PRO A 230 45.96 14.08 4.97
N TYR A 231 46.96 13.54 4.26
CA TYR A 231 46.81 13.18 2.84
C TYR A 231 47.47 11.86 2.51
N VAL A 232 47.06 11.29 1.37
CA VAL A 232 47.76 10.22 0.65
C VAL A 232 47.96 10.70 -0.79
N THR A 233 49.19 10.67 -1.27
CA THR A 233 49.56 11.11 -2.63
C THR A 233 50.55 10.16 -3.28
N GLN A 234 50.52 10.06 -4.60
CA GLN A 234 51.53 9.35 -5.38
C GLN A 234 52.54 10.35 -5.95
N ILE A 235 53.83 10.04 -5.88
CA ILE A 235 54.90 10.92 -6.34
C ILE A 235 55.70 10.31 -7.50
N THR A 236 56.20 11.16 -8.38
CA THR A 236 57.13 10.81 -9.47
C THR A 236 58.56 10.77 -8.98
N GLU A 237 59.44 10.12 -9.75
CA GLU A 237 60.89 10.05 -9.48
C GLU A 237 61.54 11.45 -9.32
N SER A 238 61.12 12.42 -10.13
CA SER A 238 61.57 13.82 -10.02
C SER A 238 61.22 14.47 -8.68
N VAL A 239 60.06 14.11 -8.10
CA VAL A 239 59.63 14.63 -6.79
C VAL A 239 60.31 13.86 -5.67
N ALA A 240 60.41 12.54 -5.79
CA ALA A 240 61.09 11.68 -4.81
C ALA A 240 62.54 12.11 -4.58
N SER A 241 63.29 12.36 -5.66
CA SER A 241 64.66 12.87 -5.59
C SER A 241 64.75 14.26 -4.95
N SER A 242 63.83 15.18 -5.28
CA SER A 242 63.80 16.54 -4.69
C SER A 242 63.55 16.55 -3.17
N ILE A 243 62.91 15.50 -2.62
CA ILE A 243 62.58 15.41 -1.20
C ILE A 243 63.51 14.46 -0.42
N GLY A 244 64.58 13.97 -1.05
CA GLY A 244 65.63 13.18 -0.41
C GLY A 244 65.33 11.67 -0.28
N LEU A 245 64.46 11.11 -1.11
CA LEU A 245 64.27 9.65 -1.23
C LEU A 245 65.18 9.09 -2.34
N SER A 246 65.71 7.88 -2.15
CA SER A 246 66.74 7.29 -3.01
C SER A 246 66.23 6.39 -4.14
N TRP A 247 64.94 6.39 -4.45
CA TRP A 247 64.27 5.46 -5.39
C TRP A 247 63.13 6.15 -6.17
N ASN A 248 62.42 5.41 -7.03
CA ASN A 248 61.45 5.93 -8.01
C ASN A 248 60.09 6.33 -7.39
N TRP A 249 59.00 5.63 -7.77
CA TRP A 249 57.63 5.98 -7.44
C TRP A 249 57.23 5.54 -6.02
N PHE A 250 56.64 6.45 -5.25
CA PHE A 250 56.13 6.18 -3.90
C PHE A 250 54.69 6.62 -3.73
N TYR A 251 53.96 5.96 -2.82
CA TYR A 251 52.87 6.61 -2.09
C TYR A 251 53.43 7.32 -0.85
N ILE A 252 53.06 8.58 -0.65
CA ILE A 252 53.33 9.33 0.57
C ILE A 252 52.03 9.47 1.37
N GLN A 253 52.06 9.07 2.63
CA GLN A 253 51.01 9.36 3.60
C GLN A 253 51.50 10.36 4.64
N TYR A 254 50.76 11.44 4.85
CA TYR A 254 51.04 12.44 5.88
C TYR A 254 50.08 12.33 7.06
N PHE A 255 50.66 12.19 8.24
CA PHE A 255 49.99 12.22 9.54
C PHE A 255 50.27 13.57 10.20
N ARG A 256 49.27 14.45 10.21
CA ARG A 256 49.36 15.79 10.78
C ARG A 256 49.20 15.76 12.30
N HIS A 257 49.97 16.60 13.00
CA HIS A 257 49.77 16.86 14.43
C HIS A 257 48.54 17.76 14.65
N TYR A 258 47.82 17.55 15.75
CA TYR A 258 46.53 18.21 15.99
C TYR A 258 46.62 19.74 16.15
N ASN A 259 47.79 20.28 16.53
CA ASN A 259 47.97 21.70 16.87
C ASN A 259 48.36 22.62 15.72
N ASN A 260 48.46 22.14 14.48
CA ASN A 260 48.88 22.96 13.32
C ASN A 260 50.22 23.71 13.53
N ASP A 261 51.13 23.12 14.29
CA ASP A 261 52.41 23.72 14.72
C ASP A 261 53.59 23.24 13.85
N GLY A 262 53.28 22.71 12.66
CA GLY A 262 54.23 22.16 11.69
C GLY A 262 54.64 20.71 11.96
N PHE A 263 54.35 20.17 13.15
CA PHE A 263 54.69 18.80 13.50
C PHE A 263 53.84 17.76 12.74
N GLY A 264 54.45 16.62 12.45
CA GLY A 264 53.79 15.49 11.80
C GLY A 264 54.77 14.42 11.34
N ALA A 265 54.23 13.38 10.74
CA ALA A 265 54.99 12.26 10.21
C ALA A 265 54.60 11.99 8.75
N GLN A 266 55.58 11.62 7.94
CA GLN A 266 55.35 11.13 6.59
C GLN A 266 55.85 9.69 6.46
N LEU A 267 55.06 8.86 5.80
CA LEU A 267 55.39 7.51 5.42
C LEU A 267 55.49 7.43 3.90
N ALA A 268 56.60 6.93 3.36
CA ALA A 268 56.79 6.66 1.94
C ALA A 268 56.77 5.15 1.69
N ILE A 269 55.91 4.67 0.79
CA ILE A 269 55.75 3.26 0.43
C ILE A 269 56.11 3.09 -1.05
N GLY A 270 57.15 2.31 -1.35
CA GLY A 270 57.65 2.12 -2.71
C GLY A 270 56.68 1.32 -3.59
N LEU A 271 56.59 1.68 -4.88
CA LEU A 271 55.61 1.10 -5.80
C LEU A 271 56.14 0.10 -6.83
N ASN A 272 57.38 0.22 -7.30
CA ASN A 272 57.83 -0.54 -8.48
C ASN A 272 59.20 -1.22 -8.38
N ALA A 273 59.87 -1.23 -7.23
CA ALA A 273 61.01 -2.10 -6.98
C ALA A 273 61.31 -2.18 -5.47
N GLY A 274 61.34 -3.39 -4.91
CA GLY A 274 61.65 -3.66 -3.50
C GLY A 274 60.50 -3.33 -2.53
N ASN A 275 60.34 -4.15 -1.49
CA ASN A 275 59.45 -3.85 -0.36
C ASN A 275 60.10 -2.74 0.50
N VAL A 276 60.17 -1.53 -0.04
CA VAL A 276 60.84 -0.40 0.60
C VAL A 276 59.83 0.56 1.22
N MET A 277 60.10 0.93 2.47
CA MET A 277 59.31 1.89 3.22
C MET A 277 60.25 2.86 3.95
N TYR A 278 59.92 4.15 3.92
CA TYR A 278 60.66 5.19 4.63
C TYR A 278 59.73 5.98 5.53
N ILE A 279 60.28 6.50 6.63
CA ILE A 279 59.60 7.44 7.52
C ILE A 279 60.46 8.66 7.74
N ARG A 280 59.80 9.81 7.88
CA ARG A 280 60.39 10.99 8.49
C ARG A 280 59.36 11.71 9.33
N THR A 281 59.85 12.52 10.26
CA THR A 281 59.03 13.43 11.06
C THR A 281 59.46 14.85 10.78
N SER A 282 58.57 15.80 11.04
CA SER A 282 58.92 17.21 11.11
C SER A 282 59.14 17.63 12.56
N ASN A 283 60.10 18.55 12.76
CA ASN A 283 60.26 19.29 13.99
C ASN A 283 59.84 20.74 13.73
N SER A 284 58.68 21.12 14.24
CA SER A 284 57.95 22.31 13.79
C SER A 284 57.87 22.33 12.25
N PHE A 285 58.16 23.45 11.60
CA PHE A 285 58.02 23.60 10.14
C PHE A 285 59.18 23.02 9.31
N THR A 286 60.10 22.25 9.92
CA THR A 286 61.27 21.67 9.23
C THR A 286 61.19 20.14 9.19
N TRP A 287 61.37 19.55 8.02
CA TRP A 287 61.39 18.10 7.84
C TRP A 287 62.76 17.50 8.12
N ASN A 288 62.80 16.45 8.95
CA ASN A 288 64.00 15.64 9.11
C ASN A 288 64.26 14.78 7.87
N SER A 289 65.48 14.28 7.74
CA SER A 289 65.86 13.32 6.69
C SER A 289 65.02 12.04 6.77
N TRP A 290 64.77 11.45 5.60
CA TRP A 290 64.13 10.14 5.50
C TRP A 290 64.97 9.04 6.13
N ARG A 291 64.32 8.14 6.85
CA ARG A 291 64.91 6.92 7.40
C ARG A 291 64.19 5.71 6.82
N ALA A 292 64.93 4.74 6.32
CA ALA A 292 64.35 3.48 5.87
C ALA A 292 63.81 2.68 7.06
N ILE A 293 62.59 2.14 6.93
CA ILE A 293 61.97 1.22 7.91
C ILE A 293 62.24 -0.23 7.52
N THR A 294 62.34 -0.50 6.22
CA THR A 294 62.61 -1.81 5.65
C THR A 294 64.10 -1.94 5.34
N PRO A 295 64.77 -3.05 5.71
CA PRO A 295 66.18 -3.24 5.40
C PRO A 295 66.36 -3.38 3.88
N LEU A 296 67.05 -2.41 3.27
CA LEU A 296 67.66 -2.57 1.96
C LEU A 296 68.87 -3.49 2.15
N TYR A 297 68.69 -4.80 1.95
CA TYR A 297 69.75 -5.82 1.89
C TYR A 297 71.02 -5.54 2.73
N GLY A 298 71.03 -5.99 3.99
CA GLY A 298 72.24 -6.05 4.81
C GLY A 298 71.96 -6.01 6.30
N ASN A 299 71.55 -7.13 6.88
CA ASN A 299 71.66 -7.31 8.33
C ASN A 299 73.15 -7.47 8.66
N TYR A 300 73.72 -6.62 9.52
CA TYR A 300 75.03 -6.87 10.10
C TYR A 300 74.83 -7.40 11.51
N ASP A 301 75.13 -8.68 11.71
CA ASP A 301 75.18 -9.28 13.05
C ASP A 301 76.34 -8.64 13.82
N MET A 302 76.08 -8.16 15.04
CA MET A 302 77.15 -7.73 15.93
C MET A 302 77.91 -8.96 16.44
N THR A 303 79.04 -9.31 15.81
CA THR A 303 79.97 -10.30 16.38
C THR A 303 80.74 -9.72 17.57
N PRO A 304 81.13 -10.53 18.57
CA PRO A 304 81.95 -10.05 19.68
C PRO A 304 83.25 -9.40 19.19
N GLY A 305 83.50 -8.15 19.59
CA GLY A 305 84.73 -7.40 19.25
C GLY A 305 84.55 -6.14 18.38
N VAL A 306 83.32 -5.73 18.05
CA VAL A 306 83.08 -4.44 17.37
C VAL A 306 83.33 -3.27 18.34
N THR A 307 84.28 -2.39 18.01
CA THR A 307 84.69 -1.25 18.85
C THR A 307 84.04 0.09 18.48
N GLU A 308 83.40 0.18 17.31
CA GLU A 308 82.73 1.40 16.82
C GLU A 308 81.59 1.03 15.85
N LEU A 309 80.47 1.75 15.93
CA LEU A 309 79.30 1.57 15.06
C LEU A 309 79.26 2.67 14.00
N ALA A 310 79.02 2.29 12.74
CA ALA A 310 78.89 3.24 11.65
C ALA A 310 77.51 3.93 11.70
N GLU A 311 77.51 5.25 11.61
CA GLU A 311 76.31 6.08 11.65
C GLU A 311 75.32 5.70 10.52
N GLY A 312 74.03 5.63 10.85
CA GLY A 312 72.96 5.38 9.89
C GLY A 312 72.49 3.92 9.75
N ASN A 313 73.11 2.97 10.47
CA ASN A 313 72.73 1.55 10.42
C ASN A 313 71.84 1.14 11.59
N VAL A 314 71.07 0.06 11.41
CA VAL A 314 70.29 -0.61 12.47
C VAL A 314 70.99 -1.90 12.83
N TYR A 315 71.30 -2.09 14.11
CA TYR A 315 72.00 -3.25 14.65
C TYR A 315 71.07 -4.05 15.56
N TYR A 316 71.19 -5.38 15.54
CA TYR A 316 70.48 -6.27 16.44
C TYR A 316 71.49 -6.99 17.35
N MET A 317 71.22 -7.03 18.65
CA MET A 317 71.93 -7.87 19.62
C MET A 317 71.05 -9.08 19.92
N TYR A 318 71.59 -10.28 19.73
CA TYR A 318 70.98 -11.51 20.24
C TYR A 318 71.52 -11.75 21.66
N GLU A 319 70.64 -11.89 22.64
CA GLU A 319 70.97 -12.45 23.96
C GLU A 319 71.15 -13.98 23.88
#